data_AF-A0A2H1VRH9-F1
#
_entry.id   AF-A0A2H1VRH9-F1
#
_cell.length_a   1.000
_cell.length_b   1.000
_cell.length_c   1.000
_cell.angle_alpha   90.00
_cell.angle_beta   90.00
_cell.angle_gamma   90.00
#
_symmetry.space_group_name_H-M   'P 1'
#
loop_
_entity.id
_entity.type
_entity.pdbx_description
1 polymer ?
#
loop_
_entity_poly.entity_id
_entity_poly.type
_entity_poly.pdbx_seq_one_letter_code
_entity_poly.pdbx_strand_id
1 'polypeptide(L)'
;MLLQPEGYKFITTIQGIRLLMIRNHTFSLSSRSKTLYYCSKKVRKHCKCSVRLTEDGAVFVRGEHTHGPPLYRQLPGDVSDYKFIQTIHGKTLLMVNGYTYTENNRAKNTYYCSRKYKSCKSSIKFDDNGKITSVRLDHNHCPPIYKPTHNGLYFKCSTDQNPSMYTDIPVHSIFGRRETSGQPIHKRLS
;
A
#
# COMPACT_ATOMS: atom_id res chain seq x y z
N MET A 1 31.42 -5.97 -6.54
CA MET A 1 30.60 -4.80 -6.16
C MET A 1 29.25 -5.31 -5.69
N LEU A 2 29.02 -5.30 -4.38
CA LEU A 2 27.82 -5.84 -3.74
C LEU A 2 26.75 -4.73 -3.72
N LEU A 3 25.61 -4.96 -4.38
CA LEU A 3 24.44 -4.08 -4.30
C LEU A 3 23.56 -4.53 -3.12
N GLN A 4 23.23 -3.58 -2.26
CA GLN A 4 22.35 -3.66 -1.08
C GLN A 4 20.87 -4.03 -1.46
N PRO A 5 19.98 -4.36 -0.49
CA PRO A 5 18.86 -5.30 -0.69
C PRO A 5 17.58 -4.76 -1.37
N GLU A 6 17.56 -3.53 -1.88
CA GLU A 6 16.36 -2.90 -2.49
C GLU A 6 16.21 -3.18 -4.00
N GLY A 7 16.53 -4.39 -4.45
CA GLY A 7 16.75 -4.65 -5.89
C GLY A 7 15.60 -5.30 -6.66
N TYR A 8 14.71 -6.03 -5.98
CA TYR A 8 13.77 -6.94 -6.63
C TYR A 8 12.47 -7.12 -5.86
N LYS A 9 11.41 -7.50 -6.59
CA LYS A 9 10.14 -7.94 -6.00
C LYS A 9 9.61 -9.16 -6.73
N PHE A 10 8.76 -9.92 -6.06
CA PHE A 10 7.96 -10.94 -6.73
C PHE A 10 6.61 -10.34 -7.12
N ILE A 11 6.14 -10.64 -8.33
CA ILE A 11 4.79 -10.32 -8.77
C ILE A 11 4.07 -11.61 -9.15
N THR A 12 2.75 -11.63 -8.99
CA THR A 12 1.93 -12.77 -9.42
C THR A 12 1.00 -12.32 -10.54
N THR A 13 1.02 -13.04 -11.66
CA THR A 13 0.11 -12.77 -12.78
C THR A 13 -1.28 -13.31 -12.50
N ILE A 14 -2.29 -12.87 -13.28
CA ILE A 14 -3.66 -13.43 -13.20
C ILE A 14 -3.74 -14.94 -13.41
N GLN A 15 -2.74 -15.52 -14.07
CA GLN A 15 -2.65 -16.96 -14.32
C GLN A 15 -2.00 -17.70 -13.14
N GLY A 16 -1.76 -17.03 -12.00
CA GLY A 16 -1.10 -17.59 -10.83
C GLY A 16 0.41 -17.74 -10.96
N ILE A 17 1.00 -17.31 -12.09
CA ILE A 17 2.43 -17.43 -12.33
C ILE A 17 3.18 -16.38 -11.51
N ARG A 18 4.06 -16.83 -10.62
CA ARG A 18 4.95 -15.99 -9.82
C ARG A 18 6.20 -15.66 -10.63
N LEU A 19 6.47 -14.37 -10.82
CA LEU A 19 7.62 -13.85 -11.56
C LEU A 19 8.51 -13.03 -10.63
N LEU A 20 9.82 -13.09 -10.86
CA LEU A 20 10.79 -12.19 -10.25
C LEU A 20 10.87 -10.92 -11.10
N MET A 21 10.79 -9.75 -10.47
CA MET A 21 10.89 -8.44 -11.14
C MET A 21 12.09 -7.66 -10.61
N ILE A 22 13.01 -7.30 -11.50
CA ILE A 22 14.20 -6.49 -11.23
C ILE A 22 14.23 -5.37 -12.25
N ARG A 23 14.31 -4.11 -11.81
CA ARG A 23 14.37 -2.92 -12.72
C ARG A 23 13.30 -2.99 -13.83
N ASN A 24 12.07 -3.32 -13.45
CA ASN A 24 10.89 -3.48 -14.31
C ASN A 24 10.96 -4.60 -15.37
N HIS A 25 12.02 -5.41 -15.39
CA HIS A 25 12.09 -6.61 -16.20
C HIS A 25 11.64 -7.83 -15.40
N THR A 26 10.91 -8.74 -16.05
CA THR A 26 10.41 -9.94 -15.41
C THR A 26 11.18 -11.18 -15.82
N PHE A 27 11.31 -12.08 -14.86
CA PHE A 27 12.01 -13.34 -15.00
C PHE A 27 11.15 -14.48 -14.45
N SER A 28 11.19 -15.60 -15.17
CA SER A 28 10.48 -16.84 -14.84
C SER A 28 11.47 -17.86 -14.29
N LEU A 29 11.09 -18.52 -13.20
CA LEU A 29 11.92 -19.56 -12.58
C LEU A 29 12.12 -20.73 -13.57
N SER A 30 13.34 -21.24 -13.62
CA SER A 30 13.66 -22.43 -14.41
C SER A 30 13.03 -23.67 -13.77
N SER A 31 12.41 -24.53 -14.57
CA SER A 31 11.95 -25.84 -14.09
C SER A 31 13.07 -26.75 -13.59
N ARG A 32 14.33 -26.48 -13.98
CA ARG A 32 15.51 -27.29 -13.64
C ARG A 32 16.30 -26.76 -12.45
N SER A 33 15.90 -25.63 -11.86
CA SER A 33 16.66 -24.99 -10.78
C SER A 33 15.76 -24.13 -9.91
N LYS A 34 15.97 -24.19 -8.59
CA LYS A 34 15.24 -23.35 -7.62
C LYS A 34 15.76 -21.91 -7.53
N THR A 35 16.94 -21.64 -8.09
CA THR A 35 17.63 -20.35 -7.95
C THR A 35 17.84 -19.62 -9.28
N LEU A 36 17.68 -20.31 -10.42
CA LEU A 36 17.91 -19.74 -11.75
C LEU A 36 16.61 -19.26 -12.39
N TYR A 37 16.57 -17.99 -12.75
CA TYR A 37 15.47 -17.34 -13.44
C TYR A 37 15.92 -16.87 -14.82
N TYR A 38 15.09 -17.08 -15.83
CA TYR A 38 15.33 -16.57 -17.19
C TYR A 38 14.38 -15.43 -17.49
N CYS A 39 14.81 -14.46 -18.30
CA CYS A 39 13.92 -13.39 -18.74
C CYS A 39 12.62 -13.98 -19.32
N SER A 40 11.47 -13.44 -18.92
CA SER A 40 10.15 -13.90 -19.37
C SER A 40 9.92 -13.70 -20.88
N LYS A 41 10.80 -12.97 -21.57
CA LYS A 41 10.82 -12.82 -23.04
C LYS A 41 11.91 -13.66 -23.72
N LYS A 42 12.51 -14.63 -23.04
CA LYS A 42 13.56 -15.52 -23.58
C LYS A 42 13.16 -16.19 -24.89
N VAL A 43 11.94 -16.74 -24.95
CA VAL A 43 11.45 -17.42 -26.16
C VAL A 43 10.99 -16.40 -27.21
N ARG A 44 10.10 -15.47 -26.82
CA ARG A 44 9.43 -14.55 -27.76
C ARG A 44 10.29 -13.42 -28.31
N LYS A 45 11.38 -13.05 -27.62
CA LYS A 45 12.31 -11.97 -28.02
C LYS A 45 13.76 -12.43 -28.02
N HIS A 46 14.00 -13.75 -27.98
CA HIS A 46 15.34 -14.35 -27.94
C HIS A 46 16.26 -13.77 -26.86
N CYS A 47 15.68 -13.28 -25.76
CA CYS A 47 16.44 -12.63 -24.69
C CYS A 47 17.22 -13.68 -23.87
N LYS A 48 18.55 -13.51 -23.80
CA LYS A 48 19.43 -14.42 -23.04
C LYS A 48 19.69 -13.98 -21.60
N CYS A 49 19.16 -12.83 -21.18
CA CYS A 49 19.29 -12.33 -19.83
C CYS A 49 18.73 -13.34 -18.81
N SER A 50 19.51 -13.59 -17.75
CA SER A 50 19.16 -14.52 -16.69
C SER A 50 19.61 -13.97 -15.34
N VAL A 51 18.99 -14.47 -14.28
CA VAL A 51 19.24 -14.06 -12.91
C VAL A 51 19.40 -15.29 -12.05
N ARG A 52 20.40 -15.29 -11.17
CA ARG A 52 20.51 -16.26 -10.09
C ARG A 52 20.21 -15.56 -8.77
N LEU A 53 19.17 -16.02 -8.08
CA LEU A 53 18.78 -15.53 -6.75
C LEU A 53 19.23 -16.58 -5.74
N THR A 54 20.12 -16.21 -4.81
CA THR A 54 20.57 -17.11 -3.74
C THR A 54 19.54 -17.19 -2.63
N GLU A 55 19.67 -18.20 -1.76
CA GLU A 55 18.80 -18.36 -0.59
C GLU A 55 18.93 -17.15 0.37
N ASP A 56 20.12 -16.58 0.48
CA ASP A 56 20.40 -15.36 1.26
C ASP A 56 19.88 -14.06 0.60
N GLY A 57 19.17 -14.16 -0.53
CA GLY A 57 18.59 -13.01 -1.23
C GLY A 57 19.55 -12.25 -2.14
N ALA A 58 20.77 -12.75 -2.36
CA ALA A 58 21.72 -12.12 -3.29
C ALA A 58 21.33 -12.36 -4.75
N VAL A 59 21.45 -11.33 -5.58
CA VAL A 59 21.02 -11.34 -6.98
C VAL A 59 22.21 -11.22 -7.92
N PHE A 60 22.39 -12.21 -8.79
CA PHE A 60 23.41 -12.22 -9.84
C PHE A 60 22.75 -12.18 -11.21
N VAL A 61 22.84 -11.03 -11.89
CA VAL A 61 22.32 -10.85 -13.25
C VAL A 61 23.40 -11.24 -14.27
N ARG A 62 23.02 -11.96 -15.32
CA ARG A 62 23.90 -12.37 -16.43
C ARG A 62 23.27 -12.01 -17.77
N GLY A 63 24.05 -11.34 -18.61
CA GLY A 63 23.64 -10.89 -19.93
C GLY A 63 22.78 -9.63 -19.90
N GLU A 64 22.47 -9.11 -21.07
CA GLU A 64 21.71 -7.88 -21.25
C GLU A 64 20.35 -8.15 -21.89
N HIS A 65 19.39 -7.24 -21.66
CA HIS A 65 18.10 -7.30 -22.32
C HIS A 65 18.19 -6.71 -23.73
N THR A 66 17.68 -7.47 -24.70
CA THR A 66 17.57 -7.06 -26.11
C THR A 66 16.23 -6.38 -26.42
N HIS A 67 15.49 -5.99 -25.39
CA HIS A 67 14.15 -5.42 -25.49
C HIS A 67 13.91 -4.49 -24.31
N GLY A 68 12.98 -3.54 -24.47
CA GLY A 68 12.54 -2.70 -23.36
C GLY A 68 11.75 -3.47 -22.29
N PRO A 69 11.54 -2.87 -21.11
CA PRO A 69 10.77 -3.49 -20.04
C PRO A 69 9.33 -3.79 -20.49
N PRO A 70 8.78 -4.97 -20.15
CA PRO A 70 7.36 -5.23 -20.32
C PRO A 70 6.52 -4.31 -19.42
N LEU A 71 5.42 -3.78 -19.97
CA LEU A 71 4.44 -3.02 -19.20
C LEU A 71 3.53 -4.01 -18.45
N TYR A 72 3.53 -3.93 -17.12
CA TYR A 72 2.56 -4.59 -16.27
C TYR A 72 1.66 -3.55 -15.64
N ARG A 73 0.35 -3.72 -15.80
CA ARG A 73 -0.65 -3.00 -15.01
C ARG A 73 -0.92 -3.83 -13.76
N GLN A 74 -0.70 -3.25 -12.58
CA GLN A 74 -1.21 -3.86 -11.35
C GLN A 74 -2.73 -3.91 -11.45
N LEU A 75 -3.29 -5.11 -11.41
CA LEU A 75 -4.73 -5.25 -11.27
C LEU A 75 -5.12 -4.91 -9.83
N PRO A 76 -6.28 -4.28 -9.62
CA PRO A 76 -6.85 -4.17 -8.29
C PRO A 76 -7.10 -5.58 -7.75
N GLY A 77 -6.18 -6.07 -6.90
CA GLY A 77 -6.16 -7.47 -6.47
C GLY A 77 -4.81 -7.92 -5.91
N ASP A 78 -3.70 -7.29 -6.34
CA ASP A 78 -2.40 -7.47 -5.69
C ASP A 78 -2.27 -6.39 -4.59
N VAL A 79 -2.88 -6.63 -3.44
CA VAL A 79 -2.65 -5.84 -2.23
C VAL A 79 -1.37 -6.39 -1.60
N SER A 80 -0.23 -6.16 -2.27
CA SER A 80 1.08 -6.61 -1.81
C SER A 80 1.57 -5.76 -0.64
N ASP A 81 1.23 -4.47 -0.65
CA ASP A 81 1.58 -3.50 0.38
C ASP A 81 0.34 -3.06 1.15
N TYR A 82 0.13 -3.69 2.30
CA TYR A 82 -0.81 -3.26 3.31
C TYR A 82 -0.12 -3.15 4.66
N LYS A 83 -0.65 -2.30 5.52
CA LYS A 83 -0.18 -2.21 6.92
C LYS A 83 -1.34 -2.00 7.87
N PHE A 84 -1.19 -2.52 9.07
CA PHE A 84 -2.04 -2.12 10.18
C PHE A 84 -1.46 -0.85 10.80
N ILE A 85 -2.30 0.17 10.95
CA ILE A 85 -1.96 1.40 11.65
C ILE A 85 -2.74 1.48 12.94
N GLN A 86 -2.08 1.93 14.01
CA GLN A 86 -2.75 2.27 15.25
C GLN A 86 -2.98 3.78 15.29
N THR A 87 -4.21 4.20 15.52
CA THR A 87 -4.56 5.61 15.62
C THR A 87 -4.26 6.15 17.01
N ILE A 88 -4.08 7.46 17.14
CA ILE A 88 -3.94 8.14 18.44
C ILE A 88 -5.13 7.92 19.39
N HIS A 89 -6.28 7.47 18.84
CA HIS A 89 -7.48 7.13 19.60
C HIS A 89 -7.61 5.63 19.89
N GLY A 90 -6.53 4.85 19.72
CA GLY A 90 -6.47 3.43 20.08
C GLY A 90 -7.10 2.48 19.06
N LYS A 91 -7.69 2.98 17.97
CA LYS A 91 -8.27 2.11 16.91
C LYS A 91 -7.18 1.60 15.98
N THR A 92 -7.23 0.31 15.66
CA THR A 92 -6.42 -0.32 14.62
C THR A 92 -7.16 -0.31 13.30
N LEU A 93 -6.51 0.16 12.23
CA LEU A 93 -7.06 0.21 10.89
C LEU A 93 -6.13 -0.50 9.92
N LEU A 94 -6.71 -1.15 8.91
CA LEU A 94 -5.97 -1.67 7.77
C LEU A 94 -5.81 -0.55 6.74
N MET A 95 -4.59 -0.24 6.33
CA MET A 95 -4.27 0.75 5.30
C MET A 95 -3.78 0.07 4.03
N VAL A 96 -4.47 0.34 2.92
CA VAL A 96 -4.18 -0.20 1.58
C VAL A 96 -4.29 0.93 0.57
N ASN A 97 -3.21 1.21 -0.16
CA ASN A 97 -3.16 2.27 -1.19
C ASN A 97 -3.68 3.64 -0.68
N GLY A 98 -3.37 3.98 0.59
CA GLY A 98 -3.82 5.22 1.25
C GLY A 98 -5.27 5.20 1.75
N TYR A 99 -6.06 4.18 1.41
CA TYR A 99 -7.40 3.99 1.96
C TYR A 99 -7.36 3.21 3.27
N THR A 100 -8.26 3.55 4.19
CA THR A 100 -8.38 2.82 5.46
C THR A 100 -9.60 1.93 5.48
N TYR A 101 -9.47 0.80 6.16
CA TYR A 101 -10.48 -0.22 6.34
C TYR A 101 -10.61 -0.58 7.82
N THR A 102 -11.83 -0.89 8.23
CA THR A 102 -12.18 -1.38 9.57
C THR A 102 -12.69 -2.81 9.47
N GLU A 103 -12.30 -3.65 10.42
CA GLU A 103 -12.81 -5.02 10.51
C GLU A 103 -14.32 -5.02 10.78
N ASN A 104 -15.01 -5.99 10.21
CA ASN A 104 -16.41 -6.25 10.45
C ASN A 104 -16.60 -7.09 11.71
N ASN A 105 -17.24 -6.52 12.72
CA ASN A 105 -17.55 -7.23 13.97
C ASN A 105 -18.41 -8.49 13.77
N ARG A 106 -19.15 -8.60 12.64
CA ARG A 106 -20.02 -9.75 12.34
C ARG A 106 -19.34 -10.84 11.49
N ALA A 107 -18.24 -10.52 10.83
CA ALA A 107 -17.52 -11.46 9.98
C ALA A 107 -16.03 -11.22 10.15
N LYS A 108 -15.40 -12.08 10.94
CA LYS A 108 -13.96 -12.06 11.20
C LYS A 108 -13.19 -12.05 9.87
N ASN A 109 -12.02 -11.40 9.87
CA ASN A 109 -11.14 -11.31 8.70
C ASN A 109 -11.75 -10.57 7.50
N THR A 110 -12.90 -9.91 7.67
CA THR A 110 -13.54 -9.13 6.61
C THR A 110 -13.46 -7.65 6.94
N TYR A 111 -12.78 -6.90 6.10
CA TYR A 111 -12.50 -5.48 6.27
C TYR A 111 -13.28 -4.67 5.25
N TYR A 112 -13.97 -3.63 5.70
CA TYR A 112 -14.65 -2.69 4.82
C TYR A 112 -13.99 -1.34 4.89
N CYS A 113 -14.05 -0.59 3.78
CA CYS A 113 -13.58 0.79 3.77
C CYS A 113 -14.20 1.57 4.95
N SER A 114 -13.40 2.38 5.63
CA SER A 114 -13.85 3.19 6.77
C SER A 114 -14.98 4.16 6.41
N ARG A 115 -15.22 4.45 5.12
CA ARG A 115 -16.36 5.23 4.62
C ARG A 115 -17.51 4.36 4.09
N LYS A 116 -17.63 3.09 4.51
CA LYS A 116 -18.78 2.23 4.16
C LYS A 116 -20.13 2.87 4.48
N TYR A 117 -20.22 3.63 5.56
CA TYR A 117 -21.42 4.39 5.93
C TYR A 117 -21.79 5.51 4.93
N LYS A 118 -20.87 5.91 4.04
CA LYS A 118 -21.10 6.81 2.89
C LYS A 118 -21.19 6.04 1.57
N SER A 119 -21.72 4.82 1.62
CA SER A 119 -21.97 3.96 0.45
C SER A 119 -20.73 3.47 -0.31
N CYS A 120 -19.53 3.56 0.26
CA CYS A 120 -18.34 2.95 -0.33
C CYS A 120 -18.43 1.42 -0.22
N LYS A 121 -18.25 0.71 -1.34
CA LYS A 121 -18.37 -0.75 -1.43
C LYS A 121 -17.04 -1.48 -1.35
N SER A 122 -15.91 -0.77 -1.22
CA SER A 122 -14.60 -1.41 -1.14
C SER A 122 -14.46 -2.29 0.10
N SER A 123 -13.90 -3.49 -0.09
CA SER A 123 -13.75 -4.52 0.93
C SER A 123 -12.55 -5.41 0.68
N ILE A 124 -11.97 -5.96 1.74
CA ILE A 124 -10.85 -6.90 1.70
C ILE A 124 -11.17 -8.05 2.66
N LYS A 125 -10.93 -9.29 2.25
CA LYS A 125 -11.11 -10.47 3.08
C LYS A 125 -9.81 -11.24 3.20
N PHE A 126 -9.49 -11.68 4.41
CA PHE A 126 -8.37 -12.56 4.72
C PHE A 126 -8.88 -13.97 5.05
N ASP A 127 -8.02 -14.98 4.90
CA ASP A 127 -8.17 -16.27 5.54
C ASP A 127 -7.62 -16.25 6.98
N ASP A 128 -7.74 -17.37 7.68
CA ASP A 128 -7.26 -17.52 9.04
C ASP A 128 -5.72 -17.49 9.16
N ASN A 129 -5.01 -17.64 8.04
CA ASN A 129 -3.55 -17.53 7.98
C ASN A 129 -3.08 -16.09 7.63
N GLY A 130 -4.01 -15.12 7.58
CA GLY A 130 -3.70 -13.73 7.25
C GLY A 130 -3.40 -13.49 5.76
N LYS A 131 -3.75 -14.44 4.88
CA LYS A 131 -3.63 -14.28 3.42
C LYS A 131 -4.92 -13.70 2.85
N ILE A 132 -4.78 -12.78 1.91
CA ILE A 132 -5.92 -12.17 1.23
C ILE A 132 -6.62 -13.20 0.33
N THR A 133 -7.92 -13.38 0.53
CA THR A 133 -8.78 -14.29 -0.24
C THR A 133 -9.71 -13.56 -1.20
N SER A 134 -10.07 -12.31 -0.91
CA SER A 134 -10.94 -11.51 -1.77
C SER A 134 -10.66 -10.03 -1.61
N VAL A 135 -10.71 -9.29 -2.73
CA VAL A 135 -10.46 -7.86 -2.76
C VAL A 135 -11.45 -7.16 -3.68
N ARG A 136 -11.99 -6.05 -3.21
CA ARG A 136 -12.73 -5.06 -3.99
C ARG A 136 -12.17 -3.68 -3.67
N LEU A 137 -11.44 -3.06 -4.60
CA LEU A 137 -10.75 -1.78 -4.39
C LEU A 137 -11.47 -0.56 -5.00
N ASP A 138 -12.69 -0.72 -5.51
CA ASP A 138 -13.43 0.41 -6.07
C ASP A 138 -13.94 1.34 -4.96
N HIS A 139 -13.43 2.57 -4.95
CA HIS A 139 -13.84 3.64 -4.04
C HIS A 139 -14.59 4.74 -4.80
N ASN A 140 -15.56 5.36 -4.13
CA ASN A 140 -16.32 6.49 -4.64
C ASN A 140 -15.91 7.83 -3.97
N HIS A 141 -14.71 7.87 -3.39
CA HIS A 141 -14.19 9.02 -2.67
C HIS A 141 -12.66 9.04 -2.71
N CYS A 142 -12.06 10.19 -2.41
CA CYS A 142 -10.61 10.30 -2.27
C CYS A 142 -10.09 9.61 -0.98
N PRO A 143 -8.81 9.18 -0.95
CA PRO A 143 -8.19 8.64 0.25
C PRO A 143 -8.16 9.67 1.39
N PRO A 144 -8.39 9.27 2.65
CA PRO A 144 -8.13 10.13 3.80
C PRO A 144 -6.62 10.30 4.04
N ILE A 145 -6.21 11.48 4.51
CA ILE A 145 -4.82 11.74 4.87
C ILE A 145 -4.61 11.32 6.33
N TYR A 146 -3.64 10.45 6.55
CA TYR A 146 -3.14 10.11 7.89
C TYR A 146 -1.66 10.45 7.97
N LYS A 147 -1.24 11.03 9.11
CA LYS A 147 0.16 11.34 9.38
C LYS A 147 0.63 10.56 10.62
N PRO A 148 1.83 9.96 10.58
CA PRO A 148 2.43 9.35 11.76
C PRO A 148 2.88 10.42 12.76
N THR A 149 2.83 10.09 14.04
CA THR A 149 3.46 10.83 15.14
C THR A 149 4.87 10.28 15.40
N HIS A 150 5.64 10.95 16.25
CA HIS A 150 6.97 10.48 16.66
C HIS A 150 6.92 9.09 17.35
N ASN A 151 5.78 8.72 17.94
CA ASN A 151 5.57 7.43 18.59
C ASN A 151 4.97 6.35 17.65
N GLY A 152 4.93 6.59 16.35
CA GLY A 152 4.42 5.63 15.36
C GLY A 152 2.88 5.50 15.30
N LEU A 153 2.14 6.27 16.11
CA LEU A 153 0.68 6.36 16.06
C LEU A 153 0.25 7.26 14.90
N TYR A 154 -0.97 7.08 14.39
CA TYR A 154 -1.49 7.86 13.27
C TYR A 154 -2.62 8.79 13.72
N PHE A 155 -2.59 10.04 13.26
CA PHE A 155 -3.72 10.95 13.36
C PHE A 155 -4.27 11.28 11.97
N LYS A 156 -5.59 11.41 11.90
CA LYS A 156 -6.30 11.72 10.66
C LYS A 156 -6.28 13.24 10.45
N CYS A 157 -5.78 13.69 9.32
CA CYS A 157 -5.91 15.08 8.88
C CYS A 157 -7.31 15.28 8.25
N SER A 158 -7.90 16.47 8.38
CA SER A 158 -9.28 16.77 7.93
C SER A 158 -9.51 16.33 6.48
N THR A 159 -10.67 15.72 6.24
CA THR A 159 -10.93 14.88 5.05
C THR A 159 -11.55 15.56 3.84
N ASP A 160 -11.65 16.88 3.84
CA ASP A 160 -12.30 17.61 2.75
C ASP A 160 -11.42 18.78 2.36
N GLN A 161 -10.56 18.62 1.35
CA GLN A 161 -10.17 19.71 0.44
C GLN A 161 -9.29 19.23 -0.72
N ASN A 162 -9.57 19.82 -1.87
CA ASN A 162 -8.98 19.68 -3.20
C ASN A 162 -7.43 19.78 -3.17
N PRO A 163 -6.67 18.90 -3.85
CA PRO A 163 -5.20 18.91 -3.86
C PRO A 163 -4.52 20.19 -4.41
N SER A 164 -5.27 21.14 -4.98
CA SER A 164 -4.73 22.30 -5.68
C SER A 164 -4.30 23.49 -4.79
N MET A 165 -4.26 23.36 -3.46
CA MET A 165 -4.01 24.48 -2.53
C MET A 165 -2.79 24.29 -1.61
N TYR A 166 -1.97 23.26 -1.82
CA TYR A 166 -0.81 22.98 -0.96
C TYR A 166 0.52 23.37 -1.63
N THR A 167 0.63 24.58 -2.17
CA THR A 167 1.95 25.12 -2.52
C THR A 167 2.58 25.98 -1.43
N ASP A 168 1.85 26.64 -0.53
CA ASP A 168 2.51 27.66 0.31
C ASP A 168 1.89 27.87 1.71
N ILE A 169 2.17 27.00 2.69
CA ILE A 169 1.94 27.37 4.11
C ILE A 169 3.17 27.01 4.99
N PRO A 170 3.81 28.01 5.65
CA PRO A 170 4.95 27.81 6.54
C PRO A 170 4.55 27.17 7.89
N VAL A 171 5.50 26.42 8.46
CA VAL A 171 5.35 25.42 9.52
C VAL A 171 5.11 25.94 10.95
N HIS A 172 4.76 27.21 11.16
CA HIS A 172 4.88 27.84 12.50
C HIS A 172 3.61 27.96 13.37
N SER A 173 2.44 27.46 12.96
CA SER A 173 1.17 27.76 13.67
C SER A 173 0.54 26.61 14.47
N ILE A 174 1.29 25.56 14.86
CA ILE A 174 0.70 24.35 15.50
C ILE A 174 0.55 24.47 17.04
N PHE A 175 1.08 25.50 17.70
CA PHE A 175 0.91 25.69 19.14
C PHE A 175 0.15 26.98 19.49
N GLY A 176 -1.19 26.91 19.43
CA GLY A 176 -2.10 27.86 20.08
C GLY A 176 -2.84 27.17 21.22
N ARG A 177 -2.57 27.59 22.46
CA ARG A 177 -3.19 27.07 23.70
C ARG A 177 -4.69 27.34 23.72
N ARG A 178 -5.43 26.49 24.45
CA ARG A 178 -6.81 26.74 24.86
C ARG A 178 -6.86 27.97 25.77
N GLU A 179 -7.61 29.00 25.38
CA GLU A 179 -8.14 29.99 26.31
C GLU A 179 -9.63 29.71 26.51
N THR A 180 -9.94 29.27 27.72
CA THR A 180 -11.30 29.24 28.26
C THR A 180 -11.62 30.63 28.78
N SER A 181 -12.41 31.41 28.02
CA SER A 181 -13.04 32.63 28.54
C SER A 181 -14.48 32.33 28.90
N GLY A 182 -14.75 32.18 30.19
CA GLY A 182 -16.09 32.22 30.75
C GLY A 182 -16.58 33.66 30.96
N GLN A 183 -17.82 33.72 31.45
CA GLN A 183 -18.59 34.83 32.04
C GLN A 183 -19.54 35.62 31.10
N PRO A 184 -20.62 36.24 31.63
CA PRO A 184 -21.50 35.78 32.71
C PRO A 184 -23.00 36.02 32.43
N ILE A 185 -23.81 35.46 33.32
CA ILE A 185 -25.26 35.61 33.47
C ILE A 185 -25.58 37.04 33.93
N HIS A 186 -26.51 37.74 33.28
CA HIS A 186 -27.19 38.89 33.88
C HIS A 186 -28.69 38.89 33.57
N LYS A 187 -29.46 38.86 34.66
CA LYS A 187 -30.89 39.15 34.73
C LYS A 187 -31.17 40.60 34.27
N ARG A 188 -32.33 40.83 33.64
CA ARG A 188 -33.19 41.95 34.03
C ARG A 188 -34.66 41.69 33.70
N LEU A 189 -35.48 41.93 34.72
CA LEU A 189 -36.92 42.15 34.67
C LEU A 189 -37.23 43.48 33.98
N SER A 190 -38.32 43.48 33.22
CA SER A 190 -39.40 44.48 33.25
C SER A 190 -40.53 43.96 32.37
#